data_AF-A0A524FFX1-F1
#
_entry.id   AF-A0A524FFX1-F1
#
_cell.length_a   1.000
_cell.length_b   1.000
_cell.length_c   1.000
_cell.angle_alpha   90.00
_cell.angle_beta   90.00
_cell.angle_gamma   90.00
#
_symmetry.space_group_name_H-M   'P 1'
#
loop_
_entity.id
_entity.type
_entity.pdbx_description
1 polymer ?
#
loop_
_entity_poly.entity_id
_entity_poly.type
_entity_poly.pdbx_seq_one_letter_code
_entity_poly.pdbx_strand_id
1 'polypeptide(L)'
;MTEISKRMKLLLIINTIAAFIYGFLYLAIPEILADLNDPTNYDPHFWRLWGGLCIVFGIFGILMIKRAEWEGIKILIEFVIIWLIMTNIINIATMFIIPRSAVNFASELFDIILIFALIGANTYLYLQEGQ
;
A
#
# COMPACT_ATOMS: atom_id res chain seq x y z
N MET A 1 -11.50 5.50 26.47
CA MET A 1 -10.78 5.49 25.18
C MET A 1 -10.11 4.15 25.08
N THR A 2 -10.42 3.36 24.07
CA THR A 2 -9.85 2.01 23.91
C THR A 2 -8.54 2.13 23.15
N GLU A 3 -7.46 1.69 23.79
CA GLU A 3 -6.14 1.59 23.15
C GLU A 3 -6.16 0.41 22.17
N ILE A 4 -5.48 0.56 21.03
CA ILE A 4 -5.40 -0.49 20.02
C ILE A 4 -4.61 -1.71 20.53
N SER A 5 -4.99 -2.89 20.06
CA SER A 5 -4.30 -4.13 20.36
C SER A 5 -2.87 -4.14 19.84
N LYS A 6 -2.01 -4.95 20.46
CA LYS A 6 -0.62 -5.15 20.01
C LYS A 6 -0.54 -5.64 18.56
N ARG A 7 -1.54 -6.43 18.12
CA ARG A 7 -1.62 -6.94 16.74
C ARG A 7 -1.94 -5.82 15.76
N MET A 8 -2.90 -4.97 16.08
CA MET A 8 -3.23 -3.80 15.26
C MET A 8 -2.05 -2.83 15.18
N LYS A 9 -1.36 -2.58 16.30
CA LYS A 9 -0.16 -1.74 16.33
C LYS A 9 0.95 -2.30 15.44
N LEU A 10 1.18 -3.62 15.48
CA LEU A 10 2.15 -4.29 14.61
C LEU A 10 1.76 -4.16 13.13
N LEU A 11 0.49 -4.35 12.78
CA LEU A 11 0.00 -4.18 11.42
C LEU A 11 0.22 -2.75 10.91
N LEU A 12 -0.10 -1.74 11.73
CA LEU A 12 0.15 -0.34 11.38
C LEU A 12 1.64 -0.07 11.12
N ILE A 13 2.54 -0.68 11.91
CA ILE A 13 3.99 -0.59 11.68
C ILE A 13 4.36 -1.21 10.34
N ILE A 14 3.84 -2.40 10.01
CA ILE A 14 4.10 -3.08 8.74
C ILE A 14 3.62 -2.22 7.56
N ASN A 15 2.38 -1.72 7.61
CA ASN A 15 1.83 -0.84 6.57
C ASN A 15 2.68 0.44 6.43
N THR A 16 3.11 1.03 7.55
CA THR A 16 3.94 2.24 7.55
C THR A 16 5.28 1.99 6.89
N ILE A 17 5.96 0.89 7.24
CA ILE A 17 7.25 0.52 6.64
C ILE A 17 7.08 0.24 5.15
N ALA A 18 6.06 -0.53 4.75
CA ALA A 18 5.77 -0.80 3.35
C ALA A 18 5.52 0.52 2.57
N ALA A 19 4.71 1.42 3.12
CA ALA A 19 4.42 2.71 2.53
C ALA A 19 5.68 3.58 2.36
N PHE A 20 6.62 3.56 3.32
CA PHE A 20 7.90 4.27 3.16
C PHE A 20 8.84 3.61 2.15
N ILE A 21 8.89 2.27 2.10
CA ILE A 21 9.71 1.56 1.11
C ILE A 21 9.20 1.87 -0.30
N TYR A 22 7.92 1.63 -0.58
CA TYR A 22 7.32 1.96 -1.87
C TYR A 22 7.39 3.46 -2.14
N GLY A 23 7.12 4.30 -1.14
CA GLY A 23 7.21 5.75 -1.27
C GLY A 23 8.60 6.20 -1.70
N PHE A 24 9.66 5.69 -1.07
CA PHE A 24 11.04 6.03 -1.42
C PHE A 24 11.43 5.50 -2.81
N LEU A 25 11.12 4.24 -3.12
CA LEU A 25 11.46 3.64 -4.42
C LEU A 25 10.82 4.40 -5.58
N TYR A 26 9.52 4.68 -5.50
CA TYR A 26 8.78 5.36 -6.57
C TYR A 26 9.03 6.87 -6.62
N LEU A 27 9.39 7.51 -5.50
CA LEU A 27 9.64 8.96 -5.47
C LEU A 27 11.10 9.30 -5.82
N ALA A 28 12.07 8.60 -5.24
CA ALA A 28 13.49 8.97 -5.30
C ALA A 28 14.21 8.34 -6.49
N ILE A 29 13.85 7.13 -6.89
CA ILE A 29 14.53 6.36 -7.94
C ILE A 29 13.58 5.66 -8.92
N PRO A 30 12.54 6.35 -9.46
CA PRO A 30 11.57 5.71 -10.34
C PRO A 30 12.19 5.18 -11.64
N GLU A 31 13.27 5.78 -12.12
CA GLU A 31 13.96 5.35 -13.36
C GLU A 31 14.64 4.00 -13.15
N ILE A 32 15.34 3.81 -12.03
CA ILE A 32 15.98 2.53 -11.68
C ILE A 32 14.92 1.44 -11.54
N LEU A 33 13.80 1.77 -10.90
CA LEU A 33 12.70 0.83 -10.73
C LEU A 33 12.07 0.47 -12.09
N ALA A 34 11.98 1.42 -13.02
CA ALA A 34 11.51 1.16 -14.38
C ALA A 34 12.46 0.24 -15.14
N ASP A 35 13.77 0.48 -15.08
CA ASP A 35 14.76 -0.38 -15.74
C ASP A 35 14.70 -1.83 -15.22
N LEU A 36 14.39 -2.02 -13.93
CA LEU A 36 14.22 -3.35 -13.33
C LEU A 36 12.90 -4.03 -13.69
N ASN A 37 11.81 -3.26 -13.74
CA ASN A 37 10.47 -3.80 -13.96
C ASN A 37 10.06 -3.85 -15.43
N ASP A 38 10.87 -3.27 -16.33
CA ASP A 38 10.63 -3.22 -17.78
C ASP A 38 9.18 -2.86 -18.14
N PRO A 39 8.66 -1.72 -17.65
CA PRO A 39 7.27 -1.34 -17.87
C PRO A 39 7.07 -0.92 -19.33
N THR A 40 5.98 -1.39 -19.92
CA THR A 40 5.62 -1.05 -21.31
C THR A 40 5.28 0.42 -21.50
N ASN A 41 4.75 1.07 -20.46
CA ASN A 41 4.54 2.51 -20.41
C ASN A 41 5.18 3.06 -19.14
N TYR A 42 6.16 3.93 -19.30
CA TYR A 42 6.80 4.62 -18.17
C TYR A 42 6.48 6.11 -18.21
N ASP A 43 5.89 6.59 -17.11
CA ASP A 43 5.73 8.02 -16.86
C ASP A 43 6.32 8.34 -15.47
N PRO A 44 7.47 9.05 -15.40
CA PRO A 44 8.12 9.39 -14.15
C PRO A 44 7.25 10.28 -13.26
N HIS A 45 6.37 11.11 -13.83
CA HIS A 45 5.48 11.97 -13.05
C HIS A 45 4.42 11.15 -12.33
N PHE A 46 3.82 10.16 -13.01
CA PHE A 46 2.86 9.25 -12.40
C PHE A 46 3.50 8.43 -11.27
N TRP A 47 4.70 7.90 -11.51
CA TRP A 47 5.41 7.08 -10.52
C TRP A 47 5.79 7.90 -9.28
N ARG A 48 6.30 9.12 -9.47
CA ARG A 48 6.62 10.02 -8.36
C ARG A 48 5.37 10.45 -7.58
N LEU A 49 4.25 10.65 -8.26
CA LEU A 49 2.97 10.95 -7.61
C LEU A 49 2.52 9.79 -6.72
N TRP A 50 2.61 8.55 -7.23
CA TRP A 50 2.34 7.35 -6.45
C TRP A 50 3.26 7.24 -5.22
N GLY A 51 4.57 7.43 -5.42
CA GLY A 51 5.55 7.44 -4.34
C GLY A 51 5.24 8.49 -3.27
N GLY A 52 4.90 9.72 -3.69
CA GLY A 52 4.50 10.80 -2.80
C GLY A 52 3.27 10.44 -1.96
N LEU A 53 2.28 9.79 -2.56
CA LEU A 53 1.10 9.33 -1.83
C LEU A 53 1.43 8.25 -0.80
N CYS A 54 2.28 7.28 -1.15
CA CYS A 54 2.77 6.28 -0.21
C CYS A 54 3.49 6.92 0.98
N ILE A 55 4.32 7.96 0.76
CA ILE A 55 4.95 8.72 1.85
C ILE A 55 3.90 9.37 2.77
N VAL A 56 2.85 9.97 2.19
CA VAL A 56 1.76 10.57 2.97
C VAL A 56 1.07 9.52 3.84
N PHE A 57 0.77 8.32 3.31
CA PHE A 57 0.22 7.23 4.11
C PHE A 57 1.19 6.72 5.18
N GLY A 58 2.48 6.66 4.90
CA GLY A 58 3.51 6.34 5.91
C GLY A 58 3.50 7.35 7.06
N ILE A 59 3.41 8.65 6.76
CA ILE A 59 3.32 9.71 7.78
C ILE A 59 2.06 9.54 8.64
N PHE A 60 0.89 9.31 8.01
CA PHE A 60 -0.34 9.05 8.74
C PHE A 60 -0.23 7.78 9.62
N GLY A 61 0.41 6.74 9.12
CA GLY A 61 0.71 5.52 9.88
C GLY A 61 1.53 5.81 11.15
N ILE A 62 2.60 6.62 11.06
CA ILE A 62 3.37 7.05 12.23
C ILE A 62 2.50 7.81 13.24
N LEU A 63 1.70 8.76 12.77
CA LEU A 63 0.82 9.56 13.64
C LEU A 63 -0.18 8.67 14.38
N MET A 64 -0.73 7.66 13.70
CA MET A 64 -1.66 6.71 14.30
C MET A 64 -0.99 5.79 15.31
N ILE A 65 0.20 5.27 15.02
CA ILE A 65 0.98 4.45 15.97
C ILE A 65 1.29 5.24 17.25
N LYS A 66 1.55 6.55 17.12
CA LYS A 66 1.82 7.44 18.26
C LYS A 66 0.57 7.75 19.09
N ARG A 67 -0.60 7.92 18.45
CA ARG A 67 -1.86 8.19 19.16
C ARG A 67 -2.44 6.93 19.80
N ALA A 68 -2.37 5.80 19.12
CA ALA A 68 -2.86 4.49 19.58
C ALA A 68 -4.34 4.45 20.03
N GLU A 69 -5.15 5.42 19.62
CA GLU A 69 -6.57 5.53 19.94
C GLU A 69 -7.43 4.92 18.83
N TRP A 70 -8.25 3.92 19.15
CA TRP A 70 -9.05 3.20 18.16
C TRP A 70 -9.97 4.11 17.33
N GLU A 71 -10.71 5.01 17.99
CA GLU A 71 -11.68 5.90 17.32
C GLU A 71 -11.04 6.77 16.23
N GLY A 72 -9.83 7.29 16.48
CA GLY A 72 -9.11 8.10 15.51
C GLY A 72 -8.53 7.28 14.36
N ILE A 73 -8.23 6.01 14.61
CA ILE A 73 -7.56 5.11 13.66
C ILE A 73 -8.57 4.42 12.72
N LYS A 74 -9.79 4.17 13.21
CA LYS A 74 -10.84 3.42 12.50
C LYS A 74 -11.08 3.91 11.07
N ILE A 75 -11.34 5.21 10.92
CA ILE A 75 -11.62 5.85 9.62
C ILE A 75 -10.41 5.73 8.69
N LEU A 76 -9.20 5.85 9.22
CA LEU A 76 -8.00 5.75 8.41
C LEU A 76 -7.77 4.32 7.92
N ILE A 77 -8.01 3.30 8.76
CA ILE A 77 -7.91 1.90 8.33
C ILE A 77 -8.95 1.59 7.25
N GLU A 78 -10.20 2.05 7.40
CA GLU A 78 -11.22 1.92 6.36
C GLU A 78 -10.75 2.55 5.05
N PHE A 79 -10.21 3.76 5.12
CA PHE A 79 -9.66 4.46 3.96
C PHE A 79 -8.51 3.67 3.32
N VAL A 80 -7.58 3.12 4.11
CA VAL A 80 -6.47 2.30 3.60
C VAL A 80 -6.99 1.01 2.95
N ILE A 81 -7.97 0.33 3.54
CA ILE A 81 -8.58 -0.87 2.95
C ILE A 81 -9.20 -0.54 1.60
N ILE A 82 -10.02 0.53 1.53
CA ILE A 82 -10.65 0.97 0.27
C ILE A 82 -9.57 1.34 -0.76
N TRP A 83 -8.54 2.07 -0.34
CA TRP A 83 -7.43 2.45 -1.20
C TRP A 83 -6.75 1.23 -1.81
N LEU A 84 -6.37 0.26 -0.97
CA LEU A 84 -5.75 -0.99 -1.41
C LEU A 84 -6.66 -1.78 -2.37
N ILE A 85 -7.97 -1.84 -2.11
CA ILE A 85 -8.94 -2.48 -3.01
C ILE A 85 -8.93 -1.79 -4.38
N MET A 86 -9.03 -0.45 -4.41
CA MET A 86 -9.04 0.32 -5.65
C MET A 86 -7.74 0.14 -6.44
N THR A 87 -6.59 0.20 -5.77
CA THR A 87 -5.29 -0.08 -6.40
C THR A 87 -5.25 -1.49 -6.98
N ASN A 88 -5.70 -2.50 -6.23
CA ASN A 88 -5.67 -3.87 -6.69
C ASN A 88 -6.57 -4.11 -7.90
N ILE A 89 -7.73 -3.46 -7.96
CA ILE A 89 -8.62 -3.49 -9.14
C ILE A 89 -7.88 -2.93 -10.37
N ILE A 90 -7.18 -1.82 -10.22
CA ILE A 90 -6.40 -1.22 -11.32
C ILE A 90 -5.27 -2.16 -11.76
N ASN A 91 -4.53 -2.74 -10.82
CA ASN A 91 -3.45 -3.69 -11.10
C ASN A 91 -3.97 -4.91 -11.89
N ILE A 92 -5.07 -5.51 -11.43
CA ILE A 92 -5.72 -6.63 -12.12
C ILE A 92 -6.19 -6.22 -13.52
N ALA A 93 -6.88 -5.08 -13.66
CA ALA A 93 -7.38 -4.61 -14.96
C ALA A 93 -6.24 -4.38 -15.96
N THR A 94 -5.15 -3.76 -15.52
CA THR A 94 -4.00 -3.46 -16.38
C THR A 94 -3.21 -4.70 -16.80
N MET A 95 -3.31 -5.83 -16.06
CA MET A 95 -2.74 -7.11 -16.51
C MET A 95 -3.39 -7.65 -17.79
N PHE A 96 -4.66 -7.35 -18.03
CA PHE A 96 -5.39 -7.87 -19.20
C PHE A 96 -5.43 -6.89 -20.38
N ILE A 97 -5.25 -5.59 -20.11
CA ILE A 97 -5.43 -4.54 -21.12
C ILE A 97 -4.08 -4.12 -21.74
N ILE A 98 -3.01 -4.09 -20.95
CA ILE A 98 -1.72 -3.55 -21.37
C ILE A 98 -0.79 -4.72 -21.71
N PRO A 99 -0.19 -4.78 -22.91
CA PRO A 99 0.88 -5.74 -23.21
C PRO A 99 2.03 -5.57 -22.22
N ARG A 100 2.64 -6.66 -21.74
CA ARG A 100 3.67 -6.64 -20.71
C ARG A 100 4.81 -7.59 -21.05
N SER A 101 6.02 -7.26 -20.62
CA SER A 101 7.12 -8.24 -20.60
C SER A 101 6.92 -9.26 -19.50
N ALA A 102 7.63 -10.39 -19.57
CA ALA A 102 7.53 -11.44 -18.55
C ALA A 102 7.96 -10.95 -17.16
N VAL A 103 8.96 -10.06 -17.11
CA VAL A 103 9.46 -9.45 -15.86
C VAL A 103 8.39 -8.54 -15.26
N ASN A 104 7.82 -7.65 -16.09
CA ASN A 104 6.78 -6.74 -15.64
C ASN A 104 5.53 -7.49 -15.14
N PHE A 105 5.13 -8.54 -15.85
CA PHE A 105 4.00 -9.39 -15.47
C PHE A 105 4.23 -10.08 -14.12
N ALA A 106 5.44 -10.62 -13.89
CA ALA A 106 5.78 -11.27 -12.64
C ALA A 106 5.81 -10.28 -11.46
N SER A 107 6.35 -9.07 -11.66
CA SER A 107 6.32 -8.01 -10.65
C SER A 107 4.89 -7.59 -10.29
N GLU A 108 4.04 -7.36 -11.29
CA GLU A 108 2.65 -6.99 -11.07
C GLU A 108 1.86 -8.07 -10.33
N LEU A 109 2.07 -9.34 -10.71
CA LEU A 109 1.43 -10.47 -10.04
C LEU A 109 1.84 -10.57 -8.57
N PHE A 110 3.13 -10.33 -8.27
CA PHE A 110 3.63 -10.27 -6.91
C PHE A 110 2.96 -9.13 -6.13
N ASP A 111 2.88 -7.94 -6.70
CA ASP A 111 2.24 -6.77 -6.07
C ASP A 111 0.75 -7.04 -5.79
N ILE A 112 0.02 -7.66 -6.71
CA ILE A 112 -1.39 -8.05 -6.52
C ILE A 112 -1.56 -9.02 -5.35
N ILE A 113 -0.71 -10.05 -5.27
CA ILE A 113 -0.75 -11.04 -4.17
C ILE A 113 -0.45 -10.35 -2.83
N LEU A 114 0.57 -9.48 -2.81
CA LEU A 114 0.94 -8.72 -1.62
C LEU A 114 -0.21 -7.81 -1.16
N ILE A 115 -0.84 -7.08 -2.09
CA ILE A 115 -1.97 -6.20 -1.78
C ILE A 115 -3.16 -7.01 -1.27
N PHE A 116 -3.48 -8.17 -1.85
CA PHE A 116 -4.53 -9.06 -1.32
C PHE A 116 -4.24 -9.50 0.12
N ALA A 117 -2.99 -9.86 0.42
CA ALA A 117 -2.59 -10.22 1.78
C ALA A 117 -2.76 -9.04 2.76
N LEU A 118 -2.39 -7.83 2.34
CA LEU A 118 -2.59 -6.62 3.14
C LEU A 118 -4.07 -6.29 3.35
N ILE A 119 -4.90 -6.38 2.31
CA ILE A 119 -6.36 -6.18 2.43
C ILE A 119 -6.94 -7.17 3.44
N GLY A 120 -6.59 -8.45 3.33
CA GLY A 120 -7.04 -9.49 4.25
C GLY A 120 -6.61 -9.23 5.69
N ALA A 121 -5.33 -8.90 5.92
CA ALA A 121 -4.80 -8.61 7.24
C ALA A 121 -5.45 -7.36 7.87
N ASN A 122 -5.58 -6.27 7.10
CA ASN A 122 -6.22 -5.04 7.56
C ASN A 122 -7.70 -5.28 7.88
N THR A 123 -8.45 -5.96 7.01
CA THR A 123 -9.87 -6.24 7.22
C THR A 123 -10.10 -7.15 8.43
N TYR A 124 -9.32 -8.23 8.55
CA TYR A 124 -9.44 -9.16 9.67
C TYR A 124 -9.19 -8.47 11.02
N LEU A 125 -8.08 -7.72 11.13
CA LEU A 125 -7.76 -7.02 12.39
C LEU A 125 -8.73 -5.86 12.66
N TYR A 126 -9.23 -5.17 11.63
CA TYR A 126 -10.26 -4.15 11.79
C TYR A 126 -11.55 -4.73 12.40
N LEU A 127 -12.02 -5.87 11.90
CA LEU A 127 -13.22 -6.53 12.41
C LEU A 127 -13.02 -7.08 13.83
N GLN A 128 -11.82 -7.58 14.14
CA GLN A 128 -11.48 -8.07 15.48
C GLN A 128 -11.46 -6.94 16.51
N GLU A 129 -10.93 -5.78 16.16
CA GLU A 129 -10.79 -4.64 17.07
C GLU A 129 -12.12 -3.90 17.30
N GLY A 130 -13.08 -4.06 16.38
CA GLY A 130 -14.42 -3.48 16.47
C GLY A 130 -15.43 -4.30 17.30
N GLN A 131 -15.05 -5.47 17.80
CA GLN A 131 -15.85 -6.34 18.68
C GLN A 131 -15.51 -6.09 20.15
#